data_AF-A9VBA1-F1
#
_entry.id   AF-A9VBA1-F1
#
_cell.length_a   1.000
_cell.length_b   1.000
_cell.length_c   1.000
_cell.angle_alpha   90.00
_cell.angle_beta   90.00
_cell.angle_gamma   90.00
#
_symmetry.space_group_name_H-M   'P 1'
#
loop_
_entity.id
_entity.type
_entity.pdbx_description
1 polymer ?
#
loop_
_entity_poly.entity_id
_entity_poly.type
_entity_poly.pdbx_seq_one_letter_code
_entity_poly.pdbx_strand_id
1 'polypeptide(L)'
;MPSSKRPSALLAPDASSFAASAMVSVHARKSEREFECVCVCVGESLRERERDEKKQQKKINFQLTGTMYLVTGVIGSGITAVRLSPDNLGVALIANTIGTVCMLYSVISALIDHSGAHINPAVTLVLKLCSPACPLSWFGVCAYMVSQVAGAFGGIVVAHFMNQEWPVLSRKTMPGVGIYQIYAELMATAGLMTLVLLTPKARIASTVAMYIASGLWYLPTASYCNPAATLARGYSDSFAGVNRVDVPAYLLGQFSGLLLVVVLYHLIQRAYRTLGKAVVPAIPIQSATPSAALKRATTTVTLSGTVLAIVCFHLLKRYMKDPEHLEVANLPKDDELTSGQARLIVVIHHNNDSAGVSKRSIALNDLRRDSKKAKREADTSGESGDDVPAQAAQPAVATADTTVSRIRKPRVAFTSIPSNDRRRFEHIVWTLGGEVVSAEESTHLVVGAPSRTANFLKALCVSDHILEVSWLEDCNASYKFLEESSYAVHDDRLEAEFEFSLATSLERQRHVGKSAVFRDMIFYITPSVVPTHTTLQEIVQAGGGNAVVCTTPVETKAWLSDAQGHDTDLSPIVSRHHVELILSGAAQQHVDFAKWRLHLPSQK
;
A
#
# COMPACT_ATOMS: atom_id res chain seq x y z
N MET A 1 3.83 48.97 -96.20
CA MET A 1 5.01 48.52 -95.42
C MET A 1 4.99 49.18 -94.05
N PRO A 2 5.52 48.55 -92.97
CA PRO A 2 5.67 47.12 -92.72
C PRO A 2 4.35 46.63 -92.07
N SER A 3 4.11 46.17 -90.82
CA SER A 3 4.87 45.59 -89.67
C SER A 3 3.84 45.06 -88.62
N SER A 4 4.06 44.01 -87.83
CA SER A 4 4.84 42.77 -87.99
C SER A 4 4.56 41.75 -86.85
N LYS A 5 4.25 40.50 -87.21
CA LYS A 5 4.42 39.25 -86.40
C LYS A 5 3.67 39.07 -85.06
N ARG A 6 2.52 38.35 -85.15
CA ARG A 6 2.17 37.02 -84.54
C ARG A 6 3.07 36.42 -83.41
N PRO A 7 2.56 35.45 -82.58
CA PRO A 7 1.16 34.99 -82.37
C PRO A 7 0.75 34.82 -80.87
N SER A 8 -0.50 34.40 -80.63
CA SER A 8 -1.05 34.01 -79.32
C SER A 8 -0.38 32.78 -78.70
N ALA A 9 -0.29 32.70 -77.36
CA ALA A 9 0.18 31.52 -76.63
C ALA A 9 -0.57 31.28 -75.30
N LEU A 10 -1.05 30.03 -75.14
CA LEU A 10 -1.47 29.27 -73.95
C LEU A 10 -2.38 29.93 -72.88
N LEU A 11 -3.44 29.17 -72.53
CA LEU A 11 -4.13 29.27 -71.23
C LEU A 11 -3.21 28.74 -70.12
N ALA A 12 -3.43 29.20 -68.89
CA ALA A 12 -2.86 28.58 -67.68
C ALA A 12 -3.92 27.72 -66.97
N PRO A 13 -3.65 26.42 -66.78
CA PRO A 13 -4.32 25.59 -65.78
C PRO A 13 -3.33 24.99 -64.75
N ASP A 14 -3.86 24.80 -63.53
CA ASP A 14 -3.52 23.80 -62.51
C ASP A 14 -2.06 23.60 -62.06
N ALA A 15 -1.79 24.02 -60.82
CA ALA A 15 -0.59 23.70 -60.05
C ALA A 15 -0.61 22.26 -59.49
N SER A 16 -0.59 21.26 -60.37
CA SER A 16 -0.67 19.83 -59.99
C SER A 16 0.39 18.94 -60.67
N SER A 17 1.65 19.37 -60.65
CA SER A 17 2.77 18.64 -61.29
C SER A 17 4.07 18.65 -60.47
N PHE A 18 4.03 18.12 -59.25
CA PHE A 18 5.26 17.73 -58.54
C PHE A 18 5.91 16.52 -59.24
N ALA A 19 6.72 16.80 -60.26
CA ALA A 19 7.40 15.79 -61.06
C ALA A 19 8.48 15.06 -60.23
N ALA A 20 8.14 13.87 -59.73
CA ALA A 20 9.07 13.03 -59.01
C ALA A 20 10.19 12.52 -59.94
N SER A 21 11.39 13.10 -59.85
CA SER A 21 12.56 12.64 -60.59
C SER A 21 12.95 11.21 -60.17
N ALA A 22 12.54 10.23 -60.98
CA ALA A 22 12.91 8.83 -60.80
C ALA A 22 14.41 8.63 -61.09
N MET A 23 15.24 8.65 -60.05
CA MET A 23 16.69 8.45 -60.16
C MET A 23 17.00 6.95 -60.30
N VAL A 24 17.08 6.46 -61.55
CA VAL A 24 17.37 5.05 -61.85
C VAL A 24 18.86 4.77 -61.68
N SER A 25 19.24 3.98 -60.67
CA SER A 25 20.62 3.53 -60.47
C SER A 25 20.85 2.16 -61.08
N VAL A 26 21.48 2.10 -62.25
CA VAL A 26 21.78 0.84 -62.96
C VAL A 26 23.11 0.27 -62.48
N HIS A 27 23.05 -0.83 -61.72
CA HIS A 27 24.24 -1.60 -61.31
C HIS A 27 24.47 -2.79 -62.26
N ALA A 28 25.28 -2.59 -63.31
CA ALA A 28 25.65 -3.66 -64.23
C ALA A 28 26.72 -4.58 -63.61
N ARG A 29 26.33 -5.80 -63.17
CA ARG A 29 27.27 -6.90 -62.94
C ARG A 29 27.44 -7.70 -64.24
N LYS A 30 28.69 -7.97 -64.62
CA LYS A 30 29.04 -8.64 -65.88
C LYS A 30 29.28 -10.14 -65.65
N SER A 31 28.21 -10.92 -65.70
CA SER A 31 28.23 -12.37 -65.97
C SER A 31 27.23 -12.66 -67.07
N GLU A 32 27.43 -13.74 -67.82
CA GLU A 32 26.73 -13.92 -69.10
C GLU A 32 25.27 -14.39 -68.93
N ARG A 33 24.38 -13.87 -69.79
CA ARG A 33 23.03 -14.36 -70.08
C ARG A 33 21.98 -14.30 -68.95
N GLU A 34 21.69 -13.10 -68.45
CA GLU A 34 20.31 -12.55 -68.40
C GLU A 34 20.31 -11.10 -67.90
N PHE A 35 19.33 -10.29 -68.34
CA PHE A 35 19.17 -8.89 -67.92
C PHE A 35 17.92 -8.75 -67.03
N GLU A 36 18.02 -9.10 -65.75
CA GLU A 36 16.95 -8.90 -64.79
C GLU A 36 16.80 -7.41 -64.42
N CYS A 37 15.80 -6.74 -64.99
CA CYS A 37 15.57 -5.31 -64.80
C CYS A 37 14.71 -5.04 -63.56
N VAL A 38 15.34 -5.01 -62.38
CA VAL A 38 14.65 -4.74 -61.10
C VAL A 38 14.26 -3.27 -61.00
N CYS A 39 13.06 -2.93 -61.49
CA CYS A 39 12.49 -1.59 -61.40
C CYS A 39 12.00 -1.31 -59.97
N VAL A 40 12.88 -0.78 -59.10
CA VAL A 40 12.50 -0.40 -57.73
C VAL A 40 11.65 0.88 -57.77
N CYS A 41 10.35 0.74 -57.54
CA CYS A 41 9.40 1.84 -57.43
C CYS A 41 9.73 2.78 -56.26
N VAL A 42 10.51 3.83 -56.51
CA VAL A 42 10.86 4.87 -55.51
C VAL A 42 9.60 5.49 -54.89
N GLY A 43 8.51 5.63 -55.66
CA GLY A 43 7.22 6.10 -55.17
C GLY A 43 6.51 5.14 -54.20
N GLU A 44 6.89 3.86 -54.12
CA GLU A 44 6.39 2.93 -53.10
C GLU A 44 7.22 3.02 -51.82
N SER A 45 8.55 3.00 -51.91
CA SER A 45 9.42 3.11 -50.73
C SER A 45 9.25 4.43 -49.97
N LEU A 46 8.90 5.53 -50.66
CA LEU A 46 8.50 6.79 -50.02
C LEU A 46 7.15 6.66 -49.29
N ARG A 47 6.14 6.03 -49.90
CA ARG A 47 4.82 5.81 -49.27
C ARG A 47 4.87 4.80 -48.13
N GLU A 48 5.83 3.87 -48.13
CA GLU A 48 6.13 2.99 -47.01
C GLU A 48 6.83 3.72 -45.86
N ARG A 49 7.83 4.57 -46.15
CA ARG A 49 8.45 5.45 -45.15
C ARG A 49 7.42 6.34 -44.46
N GLU A 50 6.60 7.06 -45.22
CA GLU A 50 5.50 7.87 -44.68
C GLU A 50 4.56 7.05 -43.77
N ARG A 51 4.23 5.82 -44.19
CA ARG A 51 3.32 4.94 -43.45
C ARG A 51 3.94 4.50 -42.12
N ASP A 52 5.23 4.22 -42.10
CA ASP A 52 5.95 3.79 -40.91
C ASP A 52 6.31 4.95 -39.98
N GLU A 53 6.59 6.13 -40.51
CA GLU A 53 6.66 7.39 -39.75
C GLU A 53 5.32 7.70 -39.08
N LYS A 54 4.20 7.60 -39.81
CA LYS A 54 2.84 7.78 -39.26
C LYS A 54 2.51 6.73 -38.19
N LYS A 55 2.92 5.46 -38.37
CA LYS A 55 2.82 4.42 -37.30
C LYS A 55 3.67 4.78 -36.08
N GLN A 56 4.91 5.22 -36.27
CA GLN A 56 5.84 5.52 -35.19
C GLN A 56 5.39 6.77 -34.41
N GLN A 57 4.89 7.81 -35.08
CA GLN A 57 4.30 8.98 -34.43
C GLN A 57 3.06 8.58 -33.62
N LYS A 58 2.19 7.71 -34.15
CA LYS A 58 1.04 7.19 -33.40
C LYS A 58 1.47 6.47 -32.11
N LYS A 59 2.56 5.67 -32.16
CA LYS A 59 3.15 5.03 -30.97
C LYS A 59 3.70 6.05 -29.96
N ILE A 60 4.43 7.06 -30.43
CA ILE A 60 4.98 8.14 -29.59
C ILE A 60 3.85 8.92 -28.89
N ASN A 61 2.76 9.21 -29.60
CA ASN A 61 1.57 9.86 -29.04
C ASN A 61 0.90 9.01 -27.94
N PHE A 62 0.81 7.69 -28.11
CA PHE A 62 0.32 6.79 -27.05
C PHE A 62 1.24 6.74 -25.82
N GLN A 63 2.55 6.92 -25.98
CA GLN A 63 3.46 7.02 -24.85
C GLN A 63 3.27 8.33 -24.06
N LEU A 64 3.01 9.44 -24.76
CA LEU A 64 2.64 10.72 -24.15
C LEU A 64 1.33 10.62 -23.39
N THR A 65 0.23 10.20 -24.05
CA THR A 65 -1.08 10.14 -23.40
C THR A 65 -1.15 9.07 -22.32
N GLY A 66 -0.48 7.93 -22.50
CA GLY A 66 -0.39 6.88 -21.48
C GLY A 66 0.32 7.34 -20.21
N THR A 67 1.48 7.99 -20.34
CA THR A 67 2.21 8.51 -19.16
C THR A 67 1.47 9.70 -18.54
N MET A 68 0.77 10.51 -19.34
CA MET A 68 -0.12 11.57 -18.85
C MET A 68 -1.23 11.00 -17.98
N TYR A 69 -2.06 10.07 -18.48
CA TYR A 69 -3.14 9.45 -17.68
C TYR A 69 -2.61 8.76 -16.42
N LEU A 70 -1.47 8.06 -16.52
CA LEU A 70 -0.82 7.45 -15.36
C LEU A 70 -0.49 8.49 -14.28
N VAL A 71 0.19 9.58 -14.62
CA VAL A 71 0.58 10.61 -13.64
C VAL A 71 -0.64 11.42 -13.18
N THR A 72 -1.65 11.65 -14.04
CA THR A 72 -2.93 12.25 -13.63
C THR A 72 -3.60 11.41 -12.54
N GLY A 73 -3.73 10.09 -12.73
CA GLY A 73 -4.36 9.21 -11.75
C GLY A 73 -3.58 9.13 -10.44
N VAL A 74 -2.25 9.02 -10.52
CA VAL A 74 -1.35 9.02 -9.35
C VAL A 74 -1.46 10.31 -8.54
N ILE A 75 -1.26 11.47 -9.17
CA ILE A 75 -1.20 12.75 -8.46
C ILE A 75 -2.59 13.22 -8.03
N GLY A 76 -3.59 13.04 -8.90
CA GLY A 76 -4.98 13.38 -8.62
C GLY A 76 -5.53 12.57 -7.45
N SER A 77 -5.38 11.23 -7.47
CA SER A 77 -5.81 10.42 -6.33
C SER A 77 -5.07 10.76 -5.05
N GLY A 78 -3.77 11.09 -5.10
CA GLY A 78 -3.02 11.57 -3.93
C GLY A 78 -3.54 12.89 -3.35
N ILE A 79 -3.86 13.90 -4.18
CA ILE A 79 -4.44 15.17 -3.72
C ILE A 79 -5.83 14.93 -3.14
N THR A 80 -6.71 14.26 -3.87
CA THR A 80 -8.09 14.00 -3.45
C THR A 80 -8.15 13.12 -2.19
N ALA A 81 -7.26 12.14 -2.04
CA ALA A 81 -7.21 11.25 -0.89
C ALA A 81 -6.86 11.97 0.43
N VAL A 82 -5.91 12.91 0.41
CA VAL A 82 -5.62 13.74 1.60
C VAL A 82 -6.76 14.72 1.88
N ARG A 83 -7.37 15.33 0.85
CA ARG A 83 -8.55 16.20 1.04
C ARG A 83 -9.75 15.48 1.66
N LEU A 84 -9.93 14.19 1.36
CA LEU A 84 -11.00 13.34 1.93
C LEU A 84 -10.61 12.66 3.25
N SER A 85 -9.36 12.75 3.69
CA SER A 85 -8.85 12.11 4.92
C SER A 85 -7.64 12.86 5.49
N PRO A 86 -7.79 14.15 5.86
CA PRO A 86 -6.66 15.00 6.24
C PRO A 86 -5.89 14.44 7.45
N ASP A 87 -6.62 13.98 8.46
CA ASP A 87 -6.06 13.46 9.71
C ASP A 87 -5.69 11.96 9.63
N ASN A 88 -5.83 11.33 8.46
CA ASN A 88 -5.57 9.89 8.29
C ASN A 88 -4.78 9.58 7.01
N LEU A 89 -3.47 9.79 7.08
CA LEU A 89 -2.52 9.46 6.01
C LEU A 89 -2.51 7.95 5.64
N GLY A 90 -2.98 7.06 6.53
CA GLY A 90 -3.14 5.65 6.23
C GLY A 90 -4.28 5.37 5.26
N VAL A 91 -5.45 5.98 5.50
CA VAL A 91 -6.59 5.94 4.55
C VAL A 91 -6.23 6.67 3.26
N ALA A 92 -5.51 7.79 3.34
CA ALA A 92 -5.03 8.49 2.15
C ALA A 92 -4.08 7.62 1.31
N LEU A 93 -3.18 6.86 1.94
CA LEU A 93 -2.32 5.87 1.27
C LEU A 93 -3.14 4.77 0.59
N ILE A 94 -4.15 4.20 1.26
CA ILE A 94 -5.04 3.18 0.67
C ILE A 94 -5.73 3.72 -0.59
N ALA A 95 -6.37 4.90 -0.51
CA ALA A 95 -7.08 5.50 -1.63
C ALA A 95 -6.14 5.85 -2.80
N ASN A 96 -4.98 6.44 -2.50
CA ASN A 96 -3.92 6.72 -3.49
C ASN A 96 -3.36 5.42 -4.12
N THR A 97 -3.21 4.34 -3.35
CA THR A 97 -2.79 3.03 -3.87
C THR A 97 -3.82 2.50 -4.86
N ILE A 98 -5.09 2.45 -4.49
CA ILE A 98 -6.16 1.95 -5.36
C ILE A 98 -6.25 2.77 -6.65
N GLY A 99 -6.27 4.10 -6.55
CA GLY A 99 -6.27 5.01 -7.71
C GLY A 99 -5.07 4.81 -8.63
N THR A 100 -3.86 4.71 -8.06
CA THR A 100 -2.62 4.44 -8.80
C THR A 100 -2.68 3.11 -9.56
N VAL A 101 -3.06 2.01 -8.89
CA VAL A 101 -2.95 0.66 -9.49
C VAL A 101 -4.06 0.40 -10.49
N CYS A 102 -5.27 0.92 -10.26
CA CYS A 102 -6.36 0.87 -11.24
C CYS A 102 -6.04 1.68 -12.49
N MET A 103 -5.45 2.88 -12.36
CA MET A 103 -5.01 3.67 -13.51
C MET A 103 -3.89 2.97 -14.27
N LEU A 104 -2.86 2.48 -13.56
CA LEU A 104 -1.72 1.77 -14.17
C LEU A 104 -2.16 0.50 -14.91
N TYR A 105 -3.05 -0.30 -14.32
CA TYR A 105 -3.64 -1.48 -14.97
C TYR A 105 -4.41 -1.09 -16.25
N SER A 106 -5.24 -0.05 -16.18
CA SER A 106 -6.09 0.38 -17.29
C SER A 106 -5.27 0.93 -18.46
N VAL A 107 -4.30 1.81 -18.18
CA VAL A 107 -3.40 2.41 -19.18
C VAL A 107 -2.57 1.33 -19.87
N ILE A 108 -1.99 0.38 -19.13
CA ILE A 108 -1.21 -0.70 -19.75
C ILE A 108 -2.13 -1.58 -20.60
N SER A 109 -3.27 -2.01 -20.07
CA SER A 109 -4.22 -2.89 -20.79
C SER A 109 -4.72 -2.26 -22.10
N ALA A 110 -5.00 -0.95 -22.12
CA ALA A 110 -5.45 -0.26 -23.32
C ALA A 110 -4.33 -0.04 -24.37
N LEU A 111 -3.08 0.14 -23.94
CA LEU A 111 -1.99 0.60 -24.81
C LEU A 111 -0.96 -0.48 -25.19
N ILE A 112 -1.06 -1.70 -24.63
CA ILE A 112 -0.07 -2.77 -24.80
C ILE A 112 0.01 -3.28 -26.25
N ASP A 113 -1.12 -3.39 -26.95
CA ASP A 113 -1.17 -3.73 -28.37
C ASP A 113 -0.86 -2.54 -29.29
N HIS A 114 -1.06 -1.32 -28.80
CA HIS A 114 -0.93 -0.09 -29.58
C HIS A 114 0.51 0.46 -29.66
N SER A 115 1.26 0.40 -28.54
CA SER A 115 2.59 1.00 -28.41
C SER A 115 3.59 0.17 -27.59
N GLY A 116 3.17 -0.98 -27.08
CA GLY A 116 3.90 -1.74 -26.06
C GLY A 116 3.71 -1.21 -24.63
N ALA A 117 2.96 -0.11 -24.44
CA ALA A 117 2.65 0.49 -23.14
C ALA A 117 3.86 0.68 -22.19
N HIS A 118 5.03 1.08 -22.71
CA HIS A 118 6.21 1.22 -21.85
C HIS A 118 6.00 2.24 -20.72
N ILE A 119 5.46 3.43 -21.05
CA ILE A 119 5.07 4.55 -20.16
C ILE A 119 6.11 4.96 -19.09
N ASN A 120 7.37 4.59 -19.35
CA ASN A 120 8.49 4.63 -18.41
C ASN A 120 9.83 4.52 -19.18
N PRO A 121 10.79 5.45 -18.96
CA PRO A 121 12.11 5.39 -19.58
C PRO A 121 12.92 4.13 -19.25
N ALA A 122 12.83 3.62 -18.00
CA ALA A 122 13.55 2.41 -17.57
C ALA A 122 13.00 1.15 -18.26
N VAL A 123 11.67 1.03 -18.39
CA VAL A 123 11.01 -0.03 -19.19
C VAL A 123 11.46 0.03 -20.65
N THR A 124 11.53 1.25 -21.21
CA THR A 124 11.97 1.45 -22.60
C THR A 124 13.43 1.01 -22.80
N LEU A 125 14.31 1.29 -21.84
CA LEU A 125 15.70 0.81 -21.87
C LEU A 125 15.81 -0.70 -21.68
N VAL A 126 15.15 -1.30 -20.67
CA VAL A 126 15.30 -2.74 -20.43
C VAL A 126 14.77 -3.55 -21.61
N LEU A 127 13.66 -3.12 -22.23
CA LEU A 127 13.16 -3.77 -23.44
C LEU A 127 14.10 -3.57 -24.63
N LYS A 128 14.73 -2.40 -24.80
CA LYS A 128 15.71 -2.20 -25.88
C LYS A 128 16.99 -3.03 -25.69
N LEU A 129 17.47 -3.17 -24.45
CA LEU A 129 18.73 -3.82 -24.11
C LEU A 129 18.61 -5.34 -23.93
N CYS A 130 17.45 -5.83 -23.47
CA CYS A 130 17.26 -7.23 -23.07
C CYS A 130 16.08 -7.94 -23.77
N SER A 131 15.38 -7.30 -24.72
CA SER A 131 14.44 -7.98 -25.61
C SER A 131 14.89 -7.85 -27.07
N PRO A 132 15.45 -8.93 -27.68
CA PRO A 132 15.86 -8.91 -29.09
C PRO A 132 14.71 -8.64 -30.06
N ALA A 133 13.46 -8.85 -29.62
CA ALA A 133 12.24 -8.56 -30.39
C ALA A 133 11.80 -7.08 -30.30
N CYS A 134 12.52 -6.21 -29.58
CA CYS A 134 12.18 -4.80 -29.46
C CYS A 134 12.50 -4.02 -30.77
N PRO A 135 11.50 -3.55 -31.53
CA PRO A 135 11.71 -3.00 -32.87
C PRO A 135 12.15 -1.53 -32.86
N LEU A 136 12.36 -0.92 -31.68
CA LEU A 136 12.73 0.49 -31.58
C LEU A 136 14.19 0.72 -31.99
N SER A 137 14.41 1.70 -32.86
CA SER A 137 15.74 2.30 -33.07
C SER A 137 16.13 3.12 -31.82
N TRP A 138 17.42 3.48 -31.70
CA TRP A 138 17.86 4.37 -30.60
C TRP A 138 17.17 5.74 -30.65
N PHE A 139 16.93 6.29 -31.84
CA PHE A 139 16.07 7.48 -32.01
C PHE A 139 14.64 7.25 -31.49
N GLY A 140 14.05 6.09 -31.79
CA GLY A 140 12.73 5.71 -31.27
C GLY A 140 12.68 5.58 -29.75
N VAL A 141 13.76 5.11 -29.12
CA VAL A 141 13.92 5.08 -27.65
C VAL A 141 13.95 6.50 -27.08
N CYS A 142 14.77 7.40 -27.64
CA CYS A 142 14.82 8.80 -27.22
C CYS A 142 13.46 9.50 -27.38
N ALA A 143 12.76 9.28 -28.52
CA ALA A 143 11.44 9.84 -28.76
C ALA A 143 10.38 9.31 -27.76
N TYR A 144 10.43 8.01 -27.42
CA TYR A 144 9.61 7.45 -26.34
C TYR A 144 9.90 8.11 -24.99
N MET A 145 11.17 8.30 -24.62
CA MET A 145 11.52 8.94 -23.34
C MET A 145 11.05 10.39 -23.25
N VAL A 146 11.29 11.19 -24.30
CA VAL A 146 10.86 12.59 -24.37
C VAL A 146 9.34 12.68 -24.28
N SER A 147 8.61 11.81 -24.98
CA SER A 147 7.14 11.80 -24.92
C SER A 147 6.59 11.32 -23.58
N GLN A 148 7.26 10.36 -22.92
CA GLN A 148 6.94 9.93 -21.54
C GLN A 148 7.15 11.07 -20.54
N VAL A 149 8.27 11.80 -20.62
CA VAL A 149 8.53 12.97 -19.75
C VAL A 149 7.50 14.07 -20.00
N ALA A 150 7.26 14.46 -21.26
CA ALA A 150 6.25 15.46 -21.61
C ALA A 150 4.84 15.04 -21.13
N GLY A 151 4.49 13.76 -21.29
CA GLY A 151 3.25 13.19 -20.76
C GLY A 151 3.17 13.29 -19.24
N ALA A 152 4.23 12.93 -18.52
CA ALA A 152 4.29 13.01 -17.07
C ALA A 152 4.08 14.44 -16.54
N PHE A 153 4.71 15.44 -17.16
CA PHE A 153 4.48 16.86 -16.83
C PHE A 153 3.05 17.32 -17.18
N GLY A 154 2.49 16.86 -18.32
CA GLY A 154 1.07 17.09 -18.64
C GLY A 154 0.13 16.50 -17.59
N GLY A 155 0.45 15.31 -17.06
CA GLY A 155 -0.34 14.64 -16.03
C GLY A 155 -0.34 15.37 -14.69
N ILE A 156 0.79 16.00 -14.32
CA ILE A 156 0.89 16.93 -13.18
C ILE A 156 -0.07 18.12 -13.37
N VAL A 157 -0.01 18.80 -14.52
CA VAL A 157 -0.85 19.97 -14.82
C VAL A 157 -2.34 19.59 -14.75
N VAL A 158 -2.72 18.49 -15.39
CA VAL A 158 -4.12 18.02 -15.40
C VAL A 158 -4.59 17.64 -14.00
N ALA A 159 -3.79 16.91 -13.20
CA ALA A 159 -4.20 16.51 -11.85
C ALA A 159 -4.41 17.69 -10.89
N HIS A 160 -3.52 18.69 -10.94
CA HIS A 160 -3.64 19.93 -10.16
C HIS A 160 -4.87 20.72 -10.60
N PHE A 161 -5.04 20.96 -11.90
CA PHE A 161 -6.16 21.73 -12.43
C PHE A 161 -7.51 21.06 -12.13
N MET A 162 -7.60 19.72 -12.21
CA MET A 162 -8.79 18.95 -11.79
C MET A 162 -9.12 19.12 -10.30
N ASN A 163 -8.13 19.42 -9.45
CA ASN A 163 -8.30 19.70 -8.03
C ASN A 163 -8.39 21.20 -7.73
N GLN A 164 -8.47 22.08 -8.73
CA GLN A 164 -8.48 23.55 -8.59
C GLN A 164 -7.17 24.12 -8.00
N GLU A 165 -6.06 23.40 -8.14
CA GLU A 165 -4.71 23.81 -7.75
C GLU A 165 -3.85 24.15 -8.99
N TRP A 166 -2.72 24.82 -8.77
CA TRP A 166 -1.65 24.97 -9.76
C TRP A 166 -0.42 24.14 -9.35
N PRO A 167 0.27 23.46 -10.28
CA PRO A 167 1.49 22.72 -9.99
C PRO A 167 2.56 23.57 -9.29
N VAL A 168 2.86 23.23 -8.03
CA VAL A 168 3.87 23.89 -7.21
C VAL A 168 5.13 23.05 -7.06
N LEU A 169 6.27 23.74 -7.14
CA LEU A 169 7.61 23.20 -6.95
C LEU A 169 7.77 22.57 -5.56
N SER A 170 7.84 21.23 -5.51
CA SER A 170 7.80 20.50 -4.24
C SER A 170 8.99 20.79 -3.33
N ARG A 171 8.70 20.78 -2.02
CA ARG A 171 9.62 20.96 -0.89
C ARG A 171 9.50 19.81 0.14
N LYS A 172 8.54 18.90 -0.05
CA LYS A 172 8.21 17.78 0.84
C LYS A 172 9.34 16.74 0.96
N THR A 173 10.20 16.89 1.97
CA THR A 173 11.13 15.84 2.42
C THR A 173 10.40 14.59 2.90
N MET A 174 10.94 13.41 2.59
CA MET A 174 10.47 12.13 3.13
C MET A 174 11.42 11.63 4.24
N PRO A 175 10.94 10.89 5.25
CA PRO A 175 11.81 10.22 6.21
C PRO A 175 12.75 9.23 5.50
N GLY A 176 14.04 9.21 5.88
CA GLY A 176 15.03 8.26 5.34
C GLY A 176 15.76 8.68 4.07
N VAL A 177 15.90 9.99 3.82
CA VAL A 177 16.68 10.57 2.70
C VAL A 177 18.09 9.96 2.61
N GLY A 178 18.60 9.74 1.40
CA GLY A 178 19.98 9.31 1.15
C GLY A 178 20.11 7.85 0.70
N ILE A 179 21.03 7.09 1.32
CA ILE A 179 21.40 5.75 0.80
C ILE A 179 20.23 4.74 0.82
N TYR A 180 19.33 4.83 1.81
CA TYR A 180 18.16 3.96 1.94
C TYR A 180 17.16 4.15 0.79
N GLN A 181 16.96 5.40 0.36
CA GLN A 181 16.12 5.78 -0.76
C GLN A 181 16.69 5.27 -2.10
N ILE A 182 18.01 5.37 -2.30
CA ILE A 182 18.72 4.81 -3.47
C ILE A 182 18.55 3.28 -3.50
N TYR A 183 18.77 2.61 -2.38
CA TYR A 183 18.64 1.15 -2.26
C TYR A 183 17.20 0.67 -2.49
N ALA A 184 16.21 1.38 -1.94
CA ALA A 184 14.81 1.09 -2.16
C ALA A 184 14.41 1.18 -3.64
N GLU A 185 14.77 2.27 -4.34
CA GLU A 185 14.49 2.39 -5.78
C GLU A 185 15.28 1.41 -6.65
N LEU A 186 16.49 1.00 -6.22
CA LEU A 186 17.27 -0.05 -6.87
C LEU A 186 16.52 -1.38 -6.79
N MET A 187 16.07 -1.79 -5.60
CA MET A 187 15.26 -3.00 -5.41
C MET A 187 13.93 -2.93 -6.17
N ALA A 188 13.23 -1.79 -6.10
CA ALA A 188 11.97 -1.53 -6.77
C ALA A 188 12.09 -1.67 -8.29
N THR A 189 13.09 -0.99 -8.87
CA THR A 189 13.29 -0.97 -10.32
C THR A 189 13.83 -2.30 -10.82
N ALA A 190 14.72 -2.96 -10.06
CA ALA A 190 15.18 -4.30 -10.41
C ALA A 190 14.04 -5.34 -10.42
N GLY A 191 13.14 -5.27 -9.43
CA GLY A 191 11.94 -6.11 -9.39
C GLY A 191 11.00 -5.84 -10.58
N LEU A 192 10.66 -4.57 -10.83
CA LEU A 192 9.79 -4.20 -11.96
C LEU A 192 10.41 -4.60 -13.31
N MET A 193 11.68 -4.28 -13.56
CA MET A 193 12.34 -4.61 -14.83
C MET A 193 12.44 -6.13 -15.04
N THR A 194 12.67 -6.90 -13.97
CA THR A 194 12.64 -8.37 -14.02
C THR A 194 11.25 -8.89 -14.38
N LEU A 195 10.20 -8.36 -13.76
CA LEU A 195 8.82 -8.74 -14.07
C LEU A 195 8.40 -8.32 -15.48
N VAL A 196 8.91 -7.20 -16.00
CA VAL A 196 8.69 -6.74 -17.38
C VAL A 196 9.35 -7.66 -18.41
N LEU A 197 10.60 -8.08 -18.19
CA LEU A 197 11.29 -9.02 -19.09
C LEU A 197 10.69 -10.43 -19.05
N LEU A 198 10.18 -10.85 -17.88
CA LEU A 198 9.57 -12.16 -17.72
C LEU A 198 8.12 -12.18 -18.25
N THR A 199 7.21 -11.37 -17.69
CA THR A 199 5.76 -11.62 -17.75
C THR A 199 5.21 -11.70 -19.19
N PRO A 200 4.34 -12.69 -19.53
CA PRO A 200 3.72 -12.75 -20.86
C PRO A 200 2.86 -11.51 -21.12
N LYS A 201 2.80 -11.04 -22.36
CA LYS A 201 2.03 -9.85 -22.78
C LYS A 201 0.59 -9.84 -22.21
N ALA A 202 -0.10 -10.97 -22.22
CA ALA A 202 -1.47 -11.11 -21.71
C ALA A 202 -1.64 -10.95 -20.18
N ARG A 203 -0.54 -10.89 -19.40
CA ARG A 203 -0.56 -10.70 -17.93
C ARG A 203 0.26 -9.49 -17.47
N ILE A 204 0.89 -8.74 -18.39
CA ILE A 204 1.81 -7.65 -18.02
C ILE A 204 1.13 -6.55 -17.21
N ALA A 205 -0.09 -6.16 -17.58
CA ALA A 205 -0.84 -5.10 -16.90
C ALA A 205 -1.13 -5.45 -15.43
N SER A 206 -1.64 -6.65 -15.16
CA SER A 206 -1.95 -7.09 -13.79
C SER A 206 -0.69 -7.33 -12.97
N THR A 207 0.36 -7.94 -13.54
CA THR A 207 1.61 -8.17 -12.81
C THR A 207 2.35 -6.87 -12.47
N VAL A 208 2.39 -5.89 -13.39
CA VAL A 208 2.98 -4.57 -13.13
C VAL A 208 2.14 -3.79 -12.12
N ALA A 209 0.81 -3.77 -12.27
CA ALA A 209 -0.08 -3.09 -11.32
C ALA A 209 0.04 -3.66 -9.89
N MET A 210 0.05 -4.99 -9.73
CA MET A 210 0.18 -5.65 -8.42
C MET A 210 1.59 -5.50 -7.83
N TYR A 211 2.64 -5.41 -8.66
CA TYR A 211 3.98 -5.11 -8.17
C TYR A 211 4.07 -3.70 -7.58
N ILE A 212 3.50 -2.70 -8.27
CA ILE A 212 3.42 -1.33 -7.74
C ILE A 212 2.47 -1.26 -6.52
N ALA A 213 1.35 -1.99 -6.52
CA ALA A 213 0.45 -2.11 -5.37
C ALA A 213 1.19 -2.55 -4.10
N SER A 214 2.00 -3.61 -4.22
CA SER A 214 2.84 -4.10 -3.13
C SER A 214 3.94 -3.10 -2.77
N GLY A 215 4.63 -2.56 -3.77
CA GLY A 215 5.73 -1.61 -3.58
C GLY A 215 5.35 -0.30 -2.90
N LEU A 216 4.10 0.16 -3.07
CA LEU A 216 3.52 1.31 -2.35
C LEU A 216 3.43 1.07 -0.82
N TRP A 217 3.58 -0.17 -0.34
CA TRP A 217 3.43 -0.57 1.06
C TRP A 217 4.71 -1.16 1.69
N TYR A 218 5.55 -1.88 0.94
CA TYR A 218 6.78 -2.49 1.50
C TYR A 218 8.06 -1.68 1.26
N LEU A 219 8.07 -0.68 0.38
CA LEU A 219 9.23 0.18 0.13
C LEU A 219 9.04 1.55 0.80
N PRO A 220 10.05 2.10 1.50
CA PRO A 220 9.96 3.44 2.10
C PRO A 220 9.83 4.54 1.03
N THR A 221 10.18 4.25 -0.22
CA THR A 221 9.98 5.13 -1.38
C THR A 221 8.62 4.93 -2.05
N ALA A 222 7.78 4.00 -1.61
CA ALA A 222 6.52 3.66 -2.29
C ALA A 222 6.67 3.28 -3.78
N SER A 223 7.86 2.82 -4.21
CA SER A 223 8.14 2.20 -5.52
C SER A 223 7.88 3.10 -6.74
N TYR A 224 8.71 4.14 -6.95
CA TYR A 224 8.52 5.03 -8.11
C TYR A 224 8.86 4.34 -9.44
N CYS A 225 10.01 3.66 -9.51
CA CYS A 225 10.49 2.83 -10.64
C CYS A 225 10.52 3.49 -12.04
N ASN A 226 10.26 4.79 -12.15
CA ASN A 226 9.91 5.45 -13.41
C ASN A 226 10.55 6.86 -13.48
N PRO A 227 11.64 7.03 -14.25
CA PRO A 227 12.34 8.31 -14.33
C PRO A 227 11.45 9.49 -14.78
N ALA A 228 10.52 9.26 -15.71
CA ALA A 228 9.63 10.32 -16.21
C ALA A 228 8.64 10.79 -15.14
N ALA A 229 7.97 9.85 -14.46
CA ALA A 229 7.07 10.18 -13.36
C ALA A 229 7.82 10.79 -12.16
N THR A 230 9.03 10.30 -11.86
CA THR A 230 9.88 10.81 -10.76
C THR A 230 10.28 12.26 -10.98
N LEU A 231 10.73 12.61 -12.19
CA LEU A 231 11.03 13.99 -12.58
C LEU A 231 9.81 14.91 -12.43
N ALA A 232 8.65 14.48 -12.96
CA ALA A 232 7.43 15.27 -12.94
C ALA A 232 6.87 15.48 -11.52
N ARG A 233 6.93 14.46 -10.65
CA ARG A 233 6.51 14.55 -9.24
C ARG A 233 7.31 15.58 -8.41
N GLY A 234 8.48 16.01 -8.89
CA GLY A 234 9.19 17.17 -8.35
C GLY A 234 8.39 18.49 -8.40
N TYR A 235 7.38 18.56 -9.28
CA TYR A 235 6.59 19.76 -9.57
C TYR A 235 5.16 19.65 -9.02
N SER A 236 4.98 18.88 -7.94
CA SER A 236 3.71 18.70 -7.25
C SER A 236 3.94 18.48 -5.76
N ASP A 237 3.72 19.49 -4.92
CA ASP A 237 3.88 19.40 -3.45
C ASP A 237 2.67 18.72 -2.76
N SER A 238 2.30 17.53 -3.24
CA SER A 238 1.10 16.77 -2.82
C SER A 238 1.45 15.49 -2.05
N PHE A 239 0.43 14.67 -1.74
CA PHE A 239 0.65 13.34 -1.12
C PHE A 239 1.65 12.49 -1.92
N ALA A 240 1.48 12.42 -3.24
CA ALA A 240 2.30 11.66 -4.17
C ALA A 240 3.54 12.43 -4.71
N GLY A 241 3.81 13.63 -4.17
CA GLY A 241 4.94 14.50 -4.53
C GLY A 241 6.30 14.00 -4.07
N VAL A 242 7.37 14.59 -4.63
CA VAL A 242 8.77 14.28 -4.31
C VAL A 242 9.57 15.58 -4.16
N ASN A 243 10.32 15.76 -3.07
CA ASN A 243 11.27 16.87 -2.95
C ASN A 243 12.27 16.88 -4.13
N ARG A 244 12.37 18.02 -4.82
CA ARG A 244 13.22 18.19 -6.01
C ARG A 244 14.71 17.97 -5.75
N VAL A 245 15.18 18.21 -4.52
CA VAL A 245 16.58 17.95 -4.12
C VAL A 245 16.88 16.45 -4.08
N ASP A 246 15.86 15.61 -3.81
CA ASP A 246 16.00 14.17 -3.64
C ASP A 246 15.76 13.40 -4.95
N VAL A 247 15.16 14.04 -5.98
CA VAL A 247 14.94 13.46 -7.32
C VAL A 247 16.19 12.80 -7.92
N PRO A 248 17.40 13.39 -7.88
CA PRO A 248 18.62 12.73 -8.38
C PRO A 248 18.93 11.40 -7.70
N ALA A 249 18.62 11.25 -6.41
CA ALA A 249 18.84 10.00 -5.66
C ALA A 249 17.80 8.92 -6.02
N TYR A 250 16.53 9.29 -6.26
CA TYR A 250 15.54 8.36 -6.84
C TYR A 250 16.00 7.88 -8.23
N LEU A 251 16.42 8.81 -9.10
CA LEU A 251 16.90 8.49 -10.45
C LEU A 251 18.14 7.58 -10.42
N LEU A 252 19.11 7.86 -9.54
CA LEU A 252 20.30 7.03 -9.36
C LEU A 252 19.93 5.60 -8.97
N GLY A 253 19.06 5.42 -7.96
CA GLY A 253 18.54 4.10 -7.58
C GLY A 253 17.86 3.38 -8.74
N GLN A 254 16.99 4.07 -9.48
CA GLN A 254 16.30 3.53 -10.65
C GLN A 254 17.26 3.06 -11.75
N PHE A 255 18.26 3.88 -12.09
CA PHE A 255 19.28 3.50 -13.09
C PHE A 255 20.20 2.38 -12.59
N SER A 256 20.53 2.32 -11.30
CA SER A 256 21.26 1.18 -10.71
C SER A 256 20.43 -0.12 -10.75
N GLY A 257 19.13 -0.08 -10.46
CA GLY A 257 18.24 -1.24 -10.54
C GLY A 257 18.05 -1.75 -11.96
N LEU A 258 17.92 -0.84 -12.92
CA LEU A 258 17.95 -1.15 -14.35
C LEU A 258 19.27 -1.81 -14.77
N LEU A 259 20.41 -1.20 -14.41
CA LEU A 259 21.74 -1.72 -14.76
C LEU A 259 21.97 -3.13 -14.21
N LEU A 260 21.57 -3.38 -12.95
CA LEU A 260 21.63 -4.69 -12.32
C LEU A 260 20.89 -5.75 -13.15
N VAL A 261 19.64 -5.47 -13.55
CA VAL A 261 18.85 -6.41 -14.38
C VAL A 261 19.46 -6.60 -15.77
N VAL A 262 19.96 -5.55 -16.41
CA VAL A 262 20.64 -5.65 -17.71
C VAL A 262 21.89 -6.51 -17.62
N VAL A 263 22.71 -6.35 -16.57
CA VAL A 263 23.91 -7.15 -16.34
C VAL A 263 23.56 -8.61 -16.05
N LEU A 264 22.62 -8.87 -15.13
CA LEU A 264 22.19 -10.23 -14.77
C LEU A 264 21.58 -10.97 -15.98
N TYR A 265 20.74 -10.30 -16.77
CA TYR A 265 20.19 -10.85 -18.01
C TYR A 265 21.30 -11.28 -18.97
N HIS A 266 22.31 -10.42 -19.21
CA HIS A 266 23.40 -10.74 -20.12
C HIS A 266 24.34 -11.81 -19.60
N LEU A 267 24.58 -11.88 -18.28
CA LEU A 267 25.34 -12.97 -17.67
C LEU A 267 24.61 -14.31 -17.81
N ILE A 268 23.31 -14.36 -17.53
CA ILE A 268 22.47 -15.56 -17.70
C ILE A 268 22.43 -15.98 -19.18
N GLN A 269 22.24 -15.04 -20.11
CA GLN A 269 22.26 -15.34 -21.55
C GLN A 269 23.62 -15.83 -22.05
N ARG A 270 24.74 -15.35 -21.48
CA ARG A 270 26.08 -15.90 -21.76
C ARG A 270 26.19 -17.33 -21.22
N ALA A 271 25.80 -17.58 -19.97
CA ALA A 271 25.83 -18.90 -19.35
C ALA A 271 25.01 -19.95 -20.13
N TYR A 272 23.81 -19.59 -20.59
CA TYR A 272 22.98 -20.46 -21.43
C TYR A 272 23.67 -20.84 -22.76
N ARG A 273 24.32 -19.87 -23.42
CA ARG A 273 25.06 -20.11 -24.67
C ARG A 273 26.29 -21.01 -24.45
N THR A 274 27.03 -20.82 -23.36
CA THR A 274 28.18 -21.68 -23.02
C THR A 274 27.77 -23.10 -22.63
N LEU A 275 26.55 -23.31 -22.13
CA LEU A 275 25.99 -24.63 -21.80
C LEU A 275 25.49 -25.42 -23.03
N GLY A 276 25.89 -25.03 -24.25
CA GLY A 276 25.61 -25.77 -25.50
C GLY A 276 24.13 -25.80 -25.93
N LYS A 277 23.21 -25.25 -25.14
CA LYS A 277 21.81 -25.09 -25.52
C LYS A 277 21.74 -23.96 -26.56
N ALA A 278 21.38 -24.33 -27.79
CA ALA A 278 21.27 -23.41 -28.91
C ALA A 278 20.44 -22.17 -28.54
N VAL A 279 20.84 -21.01 -29.09
CA VAL A 279 20.31 -19.67 -28.77
C VAL A 279 18.80 -19.73 -28.54
N VAL A 280 18.35 -19.38 -27.33
CA VAL A 280 16.92 -19.31 -27.02
C VAL A 280 16.27 -18.37 -28.04
N PRO A 281 15.34 -18.85 -28.89
CA PRO A 281 14.70 -17.98 -29.86
C PRO A 281 13.91 -16.91 -29.10
N ALA A 282 14.14 -15.64 -29.45
CA ALA A 282 13.27 -14.57 -29.00
C ALA A 282 11.84 -14.89 -29.44
N ILE A 283 10.90 -14.84 -28.48
CA ILE A 283 9.58 -15.49 -28.56
C ILE A 283 8.89 -15.26 -29.92
N PRO A 284 8.78 -16.30 -30.78
CA PRO A 284 7.96 -16.20 -31.98
C PRO A 284 6.49 -16.16 -31.56
N ILE A 285 5.75 -15.14 -32.00
CA ILE A 285 4.31 -15.06 -31.75
C ILE A 285 3.58 -15.85 -32.85
N GLN A 286 3.69 -17.19 -32.80
CA GLN A 286 2.80 -18.11 -33.53
C GLN A 286 2.91 -19.56 -33.03
N SER A 287 1.93 -20.38 -33.39
CA SER A 287 1.65 -21.70 -32.83
C SER A 287 2.42 -22.85 -33.51
N ALA A 288 3.09 -23.68 -32.71
CA ALA A 288 3.47 -25.06 -33.06
C ALA A 288 3.67 -25.91 -31.79
N THR A 289 3.35 -27.20 -31.86
CA THR A 289 3.56 -28.17 -30.77
C THR A 289 5.02 -28.65 -30.69
N PRO A 290 5.52 -29.04 -29.49
CA PRO A 290 6.85 -29.62 -29.35
C PRO A 290 6.83 -31.14 -29.61
N SER A 291 7.81 -31.63 -30.38
CA SER A 291 8.25 -33.03 -30.32
C SER A 291 9.49 -33.15 -29.41
N ALA A 292 9.68 -34.30 -28.78
CA ALA A 292 10.61 -34.48 -27.67
C ALA A 292 12.00 -34.97 -28.12
N ALA A 293 13.06 -34.41 -27.53
CA ALA A 293 14.28 -35.10 -27.07
C ALA A 293 15.38 -34.09 -26.68
N LEU A 294 15.89 -34.15 -25.45
CA LEU A 294 17.33 -34.01 -25.18
C LEU A 294 17.74 -34.61 -23.83
N LYS A 295 19.01 -35.01 -23.71
CA LYS A 295 19.57 -35.76 -22.58
C LYS A 295 20.03 -34.84 -21.43
N ARG A 296 20.13 -35.41 -20.22
CA ARG A 296 20.55 -34.70 -19.00
C ARG A 296 22.02 -34.27 -19.06
N ALA A 297 22.29 -33.06 -18.58
CA ALA A 297 23.60 -32.61 -18.10
C ALA A 297 23.34 -31.68 -16.91
N THR A 298 24.04 -31.91 -15.78
CA THR A 298 23.81 -31.20 -14.52
C THR A 298 25.03 -30.35 -14.18
N THR A 299 24.83 -29.09 -13.77
CA THR A 299 25.92 -28.22 -13.31
C THR A 299 25.37 -27.26 -12.26
N THR A 300 26.02 -27.23 -11.10
CA THR A 300 25.57 -26.46 -9.93
C THR A 300 26.23 -25.08 -9.93
N VAL A 301 25.45 -24.03 -9.67
CA VAL A 301 25.96 -22.66 -9.50
C VAL A 301 25.41 -22.10 -8.19
N THR A 302 26.29 -21.76 -7.26
CA THR A 302 25.95 -21.13 -5.98
C THR A 302 25.97 -19.60 -6.11
N LEU A 303 24.87 -18.95 -5.68
CA LEU A 303 24.76 -17.49 -5.58
C LEU A 303 24.19 -17.13 -4.20
N SER A 304 24.84 -16.20 -3.51
CA SER A 304 24.39 -15.69 -2.22
C SER A 304 23.33 -14.59 -2.39
N GLY A 305 22.42 -14.48 -1.40
CA GLY A 305 21.29 -13.55 -1.42
C GLY A 305 20.01 -14.17 -1.97
N THR A 306 19.02 -14.39 -1.10
CA THR A 306 17.76 -15.09 -1.43
C THR A 306 16.97 -14.45 -2.58
N VAL A 307 16.87 -13.12 -2.63
CA VAL A 307 16.18 -12.42 -3.73
C VAL A 307 16.89 -12.63 -5.06
N LEU A 308 18.23 -12.55 -5.08
CA LEU A 308 19.03 -12.80 -6.29
C LEU A 308 18.89 -14.26 -6.74
N ALA A 309 18.94 -15.21 -5.80
CA ALA A 309 18.71 -16.62 -6.07
C ALA A 309 17.30 -16.88 -6.62
N ILE A 310 16.26 -16.27 -6.06
CA ILE A 310 14.86 -16.39 -6.54
C ILE A 310 14.68 -15.80 -7.94
N VAL A 311 15.30 -14.65 -8.24
CA VAL A 311 15.27 -14.02 -9.57
C VAL A 311 16.00 -14.90 -10.59
N CYS A 312 17.23 -15.34 -10.29
CA CYS A 312 17.97 -16.26 -11.14
C CYS A 312 17.22 -17.58 -11.34
N PHE A 313 16.60 -18.14 -10.30
CA PHE A 313 15.80 -19.36 -10.36
C PHE A 313 14.54 -19.21 -11.24
N HIS A 314 13.82 -18.09 -11.17
CA HIS A 314 12.64 -17.85 -12.02
C HIS A 314 13.02 -17.57 -13.48
N LEU A 315 14.16 -16.91 -13.73
CA LEU A 315 14.75 -16.81 -15.07
C LEU A 315 15.11 -18.21 -15.60
N LEU A 316 15.88 -19.00 -14.85
CA LEU A 316 16.29 -20.36 -15.20
C LEU A 316 15.08 -21.28 -15.47
N LYS A 317 14.11 -21.34 -14.54
CA LYS A 317 12.92 -22.19 -14.63
C LYS A 317 12.06 -21.86 -15.85
N ARG A 318 12.07 -20.61 -16.33
CA ARG A 318 11.30 -20.19 -17.52
C ARG A 318 12.07 -20.25 -18.83
N TYR A 319 13.40 -20.30 -18.79
CA TYR A 319 14.24 -20.63 -19.95
C TYR A 319 14.46 -22.15 -20.12
N MET A 320 13.91 -22.97 -19.22
CA MET A 320 13.78 -24.42 -19.38
C MET A 320 12.43 -24.75 -20.04
N LYS A 321 12.43 -25.66 -21.02
CA LYS A 321 11.25 -25.92 -21.87
C LYS A 321 10.24 -26.92 -21.27
N ASP A 322 10.63 -27.61 -20.19
CA ASP A 322 9.78 -28.50 -19.38
C ASP A 322 10.04 -28.22 -17.87
N PRO A 323 9.01 -28.06 -17.02
CA PRO A 323 9.18 -27.64 -15.63
C PRO A 323 9.12 -28.76 -14.57
N GLU A 324 8.82 -30.01 -14.93
CA GLU A 324 8.45 -31.07 -13.98
C GLU A 324 9.61 -31.88 -13.38
N HIS A 325 10.87 -31.58 -13.75
CA HIS A 325 12.05 -32.31 -13.26
C HIS A 325 13.09 -31.38 -12.60
N LEU A 326 12.62 -30.58 -11.64
CA LEU A 326 13.45 -29.98 -10.59
C LEU A 326 12.96 -30.44 -9.21
N GLU A 327 13.18 -31.72 -8.89
CA GLU A 327 13.11 -32.18 -7.51
C GLU A 327 14.35 -31.73 -6.74
N VAL A 328 14.18 -31.45 -5.44
CA VAL A 328 15.30 -31.33 -4.51
C VAL A 328 15.77 -32.75 -4.20
N ALA A 329 16.95 -33.12 -4.68
CA ALA A 329 17.56 -34.41 -4.40
C ALA A 329 17.94 -34.49 -2.91
N ASN A 330 17.09 -35.13 -2.11
CA ASN A 330 17.36 -35.40 -0.70
C ASN A 330 18.49 -36.41 -0.52
N LEU A 331 19.09 -36.39 0.68
CA LEU A 331 20.07 -37.38 1.12
C LEU A 331 19.45 -38.80 1.25
N PRO A 332 20.28 -39.86 1.33
CA PRO A 332 19.82 -41.23 1.49
C PRO A 332 18.91 -41.45 2.72
N LYS A 333 18.11 -42.51 2.63
CA LYS A 333 17.23 -43.01 3.69
C LYS A 333 17.97 -44.01 4.58
N ASP A 334 17.34 -44.43 5.68
CA ASP A 334 16.70 -45.75 5.89
C ASP A 334 16.08 -45.72 7.32
N ASP A 335 15.03 -46.45 7.74
CA ASP A 335 14.29 -47.64 7.27
C ASP A 335 12.74 -47.35 7.30
N GLU A 336 11.89 -47.85 6.39
CA GLU A 336 11.08 -49.11 6.41
C GLU A 336 9.98 -49.22 7.50
N LEU A 337 8.74 -49.76 7.30
CA LEU A 337 8.07 -50.29 6.09
C LEU A 337 6.51 -50.30 6.18
N THR A 338 5.86 -50.56 5.03
CA THR A 338 4.49 -51.15 4.82
C THR A 338 3.21 -50.41 5.25
N SER A 339 2.05 -50.56 4.58
CA SER A 339 1.73 -50.94 3.18
C SER A 339 0.22 -50.76 2.87
N GLY A 340 -0.15 -50.31 1.66
CA GLY A 340 -1.56 -50.32 1.20
C GLY A 340 -1.78 -49.65 -0.16
N GLN A 341 -2.43 -50.34 -1.11
CA GLN A 341 -2.83 -49.83 -2.45
C GLN A 341 -4.38 -49.63 -2.49
N ALA A 342 -5.05 -48.98 -3.45
CA ALA A 342 -4.69 -48.48 -4.80
C ALA A 342 -5.54 -47.22 -5.16
N ARG A 343 -5.16 -46.34 -6.13
CA ARG A 343 -5.66 -46.22 -7.55
C ARG A 343 -7.19 -46.37 -7.72
N LEU A 344 -7.95 -45.60 -8.52
CA LEU A 344 -7.78 -44.47 -9.48
C LEU A 344 -9.20 -43.79 -9.67
N ILE A 345 -9.60 -42.81 -10.50
CA ILE A 345 -9.12 -42.05 -11.69
C ILE A 345 -9.62 -40.56 -11.62
N VAL A 346 -9.56 -39.79 -12.71
CA VAL A 346 -9.90 -38.35 -12.87
C VAL A 346 -11.14 -38.15 -13.77
N VAL A 347 -11.89 -37.04 -13.61
CA VAL A 347 -12.48 -36.20 -14.69
C VAL A 347 -12.89 -34.83 -14.12
N ILE A 348 -12.81 -33.76 -14.94
CA ILE A 348 -13.27 -32.38 -14.64
C ILE A 348 -14.31 -31.99 -15.69
N HIS A 349 -15.33 -31.20 -15.33
CA HIS A 349 -16.15 -30.48 -16.31
C HIS A 349 -16.49 -29.05 -15.87
N HIS A 350 -16.55 -28.15 -16.86
CA HIS A 350 -17.15 -26.82 -16.80
C HIS A 350 -18.63 -26.95 -17.22
N ASN A 351 -19.58 -26.26 -16.55
CA ASN A 351 -20.14 -24.99 -17.05
C ASN A 351 -21.25 -24.40 -16.14
N ASN A 352 -21.77 -23.26 -16.58
CA ASN A 352 -22.85 -22.38 -16.11
C ASN A 352 -24.17 -22.98 -15.52
N ASP A 353 -24.89 -22.06 -14.85
CA ASP A 353 -26.36 -21.92 -14.70
C ASP A 353 -27.20 -22.74 -13.68
N SER A 354 -27.64 -22.01 -12.65
CA SER A 354 -29.04 -21.77 -12.24
C SER A 354 -29.93 -22.89 -11.66
N ALA A 355 -30.55 -22.55 -10.51
CA ALA A 355 -31.59 -23.28 -9.75
C ALA A 355 -31.16 -24.63 -9.09
N GLY A 356 -31.73 -25.05 -7.96
CA GLY A 356 -32.64 -24.37 -7.04
C GLY A 356 -33.48 -25.34 -6.18
N VAL A 357 -33.79 -24.98 -4.92
CA VAL A 357 -34.73 -25.68 -3.99
C VAL A 357 -34.23 -27.04 -3.45
N SER A 358 -34.51 -27.49 -2.20
CA SER A 358 -34.56 -26.84 -0.88
C SER A 358 -34.60 -27.93 0.22
N LYS A 359 -34.33 -27.56 1.49
CA LYS A 359 -34.55 -28.36 2.73
C LYS A 359 -33.58 -29.55 2.90
N ARG A 360 -33.25 -29.99 4.13
CA ARG A 360 -33.81 -29.68 5.46
C ARG A 360 -32.70 -29.57 6.52
N SER A 361 -33.04 -29.00 7.67
CA SER A 361 -32.20 -28.77 8.85
C SER A 361 -31.70 -30.04 9.56
N ILE A 362 -30.60 -29.92 10.32
CA ILE A 362 -30.48 -30.41 11.72
C ILE A 362 -29.37 -29.63 12.46
N ALA A 363 -29.32 -29.81 13.79
CA ALA A 363 -28.78 -28.86 14.76
C ALA A 363 -27.25 -28.92 15.04
N LEU A 364 -26.67 -27.73 15.30
CA LEU A 364 -25.95 -27.33 16.52
C LEU A 364 -24.82 -28.21 17.14
N ASN A 365 -23.73 -27.53 17.54
CA ASN A 365 -22.68 -27.93 18.51
C ASN A 365 -21.74 -29.11 18.16
N ASP A 366 -20.62 -28.79 17.50
CA ASP A 366 -19.23 -28.98 17.97
C ASP A 366 -18.31 -28.29 16.93
N LEU A 367 -17.12 -27.73 17.22
CA LEU A 367 -16.14 -28.02 18.27
C LEU A 367 -15.72 -26.74 19.02
N ARG A 368 -15.78 -26.74 20.36
CA ARG A 368 -15.19 -25.67 21.21
C ARG A 368 -14.32 -26.23 22.35
N ARG A 369 -13.56 -27.29 22.04
CA ARG A 369 -12.62 -27.96 22.95
C ARG A 369 -11.40 -28.45 22.17
N ASP A 370 -10.32 -27.67 22.17
CA ASP A 370 -8.93 -28.17 22.10
C ASP A 370 -7.92 -27.05 22.43
N SER A 371 -7.97 -26.60 23.68
CA SER A 371 -6.98 -25.66 24.26
C SER A 371 -6.82 -25.82 25.79
N LYS A 372 -7.46 -26.84 26.38
CA LYS A 372 -7.49 -27.08 27.84
C LYS A 372 -7.20 -28.55 28.20
N LYS A 373 -6.17 -29.14 27.58
CA LYS A 373 -5.63 -30.45 27.98
C LYS A 373 -4.08 -30.49 28.01
N ALA A 374 -3.47 -29.41 28.50
CA ALA A 374 -2.02 -29.27 28.65
C ALA A 374 -1.59 -28.72 30.04
N LYS A 375 -2.41 -28.94 31.08
CA LYS A 375 -2.07 -28.60 32.48
C LYS A 375 -2.95 -29.34 33.51
N ARG A 376 -2.92 -30.69 33.52
CA ARG A 376 -3.55 -31.53 34.57
C ARG A 376 -3.15 -33.02 34.54
N GLU A 377 -1.87 -33.31 34.36
CA GLU A 377 -1.30 -34.65 34.60
C GLU A 377 -0.09 -34.52 35.55
N ALA A 378 -0.43 -34.22 36.81
CA ALA A 378 0.39 -34.34 38.01
C ALA A 378 -0.60 -34.62 39.17
N ASP A 379 -0.15 -35.35 40.19
CA ASP A 379 -0.88 -35.77 41.41
C ASP A 379 -1.89 -36.93 41.27
N THR A 380 -1.43 -38.18 41.48
CA THR A 380 -2.27 -39.33 41.89
C THR A 380 -1.50 -40.36 42.74
N SER A 381 -1.49 -40.17 44.07
CA SER A 381 -1.37 -41.17 45.16
C SER A 381 -1.53 -40.39 46.48
N GLY A 382 -2.55 -40.58 47.32
CA GLY A 382 -2.80 -41.76 48.18
C GLY A 382 -2.18 -41.52 49.57
N GLU A 383 -2.79 -41.77 50.74
CA GLU A 383 -4.12 -42.29 51.15
C GLU A 383 -4.51 -41.76 52.57
N SER A 384 -5.77 -41.96 52.99
CA SER A 384 -6.32 -42.10 54.38
C SER A 384 -5.78 -41.33 55.61
N GLY A 385 -6.69 -40.85 56.49
CA GLY A 385 -6.49 -40.90 57.97
C GLY A 385 -6.85 -39.67 58.83
N ASP A 386 -8.15 -39.55 59.19
CA ASP A 386 -8.76 -39.21 60.51
C ASP A 386 -8.30 -38.05 61.47
N ASP A 387 -9.30 -37.61 62.26
CA ASP A 387 -9.27 -36.92 63.59
C ASP A 387 -8.86 -35.43 63.82
N VAL A 388 -9.33 -34.92 64.98
CA VAL A 388 -9.77 -33.54 65.36
C VAL A 388 -9.93 -33.51 66.92
N PRO A 389 -9.91 -32.40 67.75
CA PRO A 389 -10.12 -30.95 67.47
C PRO A 389 -9.24 -29.87 68.20
N ALA A 390 -9.18 -28.66 67.61
CA ALA A 390 -9.26 -27.33 68.26
C ALA A 390 -8.15 -26.78 69.21
N GLN A 391 -8.40 -25.55 69.73
CA GLN A 391 -7.62 -24.68 70.65
C GLN A 391 -6.41 -23.93 70.05
N ALA A 392 -6.05 -22.71 70.45
CA ALA A 392 -6.75 -21.63 71.20
C ALA A 392 -6.13 -20.25 70.82
N ALA A 393 -6.57 -19.14 71.44
CA ALA A 393 -6.33 -17.77 70.93
C ALA A 393 -5.33 -16.90 71.73
N GLN A 394 -4.70 -15.97 71.01
CA GLN A 394 -4.16 -14.67 71.49
C GLN A 394 -2.90 -14.72 72.41
N PRO A 395 -2.17 -13.60 72.63
CA PRO A 395 -2.50 -12.18 72.36
C PRO A 395 -1.57 -11.44 71.37
N ALA A 396 -1.89 -10.17 71.13
CA ALA A 396 -1.10 -9.24 70.33
C ALA A 396 -0.11 -8.43 71.19
N VAL A 397 1.05 -8.10 70.61
CA VAL A 397 1.94 -7.00 71.04
C VAL A 397 2.30 -6.21 69.78
N ALA A 398 2.27 -4.88 69.85
CA ALA A 398 2.34 -4.01 68.67
C ALA A 398 3.77 -3.51 68.38
N THR A 399 4.14 -3.46 67.09
CA THR A 399 5.28 -2.66 66.61
C THR A 399 4.99 -2.07 65.23
N ALA A 400 5.09 -0.74 65.15
CA ALA A 400 5.34 0.13 64.00
C ALA A 400 4.46 -0.01 62.72
N ASP A 401 3.88 1.12 62.32
CA ASP A 401 3.47 1.37 60.94
C ASP A 401 4.65 1.20 59.98
N THR A 402 4.45 0.45 58.91
CA THR A 402 5.17 0.63 57.64
C THR A 402 4.27 0.16 56.51
N THR A 403 3.50 1.10 55.95
CA THR A 403 2.63 0.88 54.79
C THR A 403 3.48 0.70 53.52
N VAL A 404 4.05 -0.50 53.36
CA VAL A 404 4.72 -0.91 52.12
C VAL A 404 3.69 -0.87 50.99
N SER A 405 3.75 0.18 50.17
CA SER A 405 2.92 0.32 49.00
C SER A 405 3.22 -0.85 48.05
N ARG A 406 2.16 -1.58 47.65
CA ARG A 406 2.29 -2.63 46.64
C ARG A 406 2.70 -1.97 45.33
N ILE A 407 3.98 -2.07 44.97
CA ILE A 407 4.52 -1.57 43.70
C ILE A 407 3.71 -2.17 42.56
N ARG A 408 2.83 -1.36 41.96
CA ARG A 408 1.99 -1.79 40.84
C ARG A 408 2.85 -1.74 39.57
N LYS A 409 2.94 -2.86 38.87
CA LYS A 409 3.58 -2.96 37.55
C LYS A 409 2.99 -1.88 36.62
N PRO A 410 3.77 -0.91 36.11
CA PRO A 410 3.23 0.14 35.25
C PRO A 410 2.64 -0.42 33.97
N ARG A 411 1.35 -0.14 33.74
CA ARG A 411 0.63 -0.43 32.49
C ARG A 411 0.62 0.85 31.66
N VAL A 412 1.38 0.86 30.59
CA VAL A 412 1.70 2.04 29.77
C VAL A 412 0.96 1.96 28.44
N ALA A 413 0.26 3.04 28.09
CA ALA A 413 -0.27 3.27 26.75
C ALA A 413 0.47 4.42 26.06
N PHE A 414 0.36 4.46 24.74
CA PHE A 414 1.04 5.44 23.89
C PHE A 414 0.02 6.22 23.06
N THR A 415 0.22 7.54 22.96
CA THR A 415 -0.47 8.35 21.96
C THR A 415 0.47 9.37 21.30
N SER A 416 0.17 9.68 20.04
CA SER A 416 0.85 10.73 19.26
C SER A 416 2.38 10.58 19.14
N ILE A 417 2.88 9.35 19.32
CA ILE A 417 4.28 8.95 19.11
C ILE A 417 4.43 8.38 17.69
N PRO A 418 5.46 8.79 16.91
CA PRO A 418 5.71 8.24 15.58
C PRO A 418 5.96 6.73 15.61
N SER A 419 5.49 6.01 14.58
CA SER A 419 5.57 4.54 14.48
C SER A 419 6.99 3.95 14.57
N ASN A 420 8.00 4.76 14.26
CA ASN A 420 9.42 4.36 14.38
C ASN A 420 9.84 4.29 15.84
N ASP A 421 9.55 5.35 16.61
CA ASP A 421 9.97 5.50 18.00
C ASP A 421 9.09 4.70 18.96
N ARG A 422 7.82 4.45 18.58
CA ARG A 422 6.90 3.60 19.35
C ARG A 422 7.51 2.25 19.72
N ARG A 423 8.22 1.57 18.78
CA ARG A 423 8.89 0.28 19.07
C ARG A 423 10.03 0.40 20.09
N ARG A 424 10.74 1.54 20.10
CA ARG A 424 11.79 1.85 21.09
C ARG A 424 11.18 2.01 22.47
N PHE A 425 10.08 2.76 22.60
CA PHE A 425 9.40 2.95 23.89
C PHE A 425 8.68 1.69 24.38
N GLU A 426 8.08 0.90 23.49
CA GLU A 426 7.55 -0.43 23.82
C GLU A 426 8.65 -1.34 24.38
N HIS A 427 9.83 -1.39 23.75
CA HIS A 427 10.96 -2.17 24.24
C HIS A 427 11.52 -1.66 25.59
N ILE A 428 11.56 -0.35 25.81
CA ILE A 428 11.93 0.27 27.09
C ILE A 428 10.98 -0.19 28.21
N VAL A 429 9.66 -0.05 28.01
CA VAL A 429 8.65 -0.47 28.99
C VAL A 429 8.79 -1.95 29.35
N TRP A 430 9.05 -2.82 28.37
CA TRP A 430 9.26 -4.25 28.61
C TRP A 430 10.56 -4.53 29.37
N THR A 431 11.64 -3.82 29.03
CA THR A 431 12.96 -3.97 29.68
C THR A 431 12.94 -3.53 31.14
N LEU A 432 12.14 -2.50 31.46
CA LEU A 432 11.90 -2.02 32.81
C LEU A 432 10.87 -2.88 33.59
N GLY A 433 10.33 -3.94 33.00
CA GLY A 433 9.38 -4.86 33.63
C GLY A 433 7.91 -4.38 33.64
N GLY A 434 7.59 -3.31 32.91
CA GLY A 434 6.24 -2.81 32.72
C GLY A 434 5.39 -3.63 31.73
N GLU A 435 4.25 -3.08 31.34
CA GLU A 435 3.29 -3.69 30.40
C GLU A 435 2.83 -2.66 29.38
N VAL A 436 2.76 -3.02 28.09
CA VAL A 436 2.17 -2.15 27.07
C VAL A 436 0.72 -2.56 26.84
N VAL A 437 -0.20 -1.60 26.94
CA VAL A 437 -1.65 -1.83 26.90
C VAL A 437 -2.39 -0.79 26.05
N SER A 438 -3.68 -1.01 25.79
CA SER A 438 -4.57 0.00 25.23
C SER A 438 -4.83 1.15 26.22
N ALA A 439 -5.23 2.32 25.71
CA ALA A 439 -5.43 3.53 26.53
C ALA A 439 -6.44 3.32 27.67
N GLU A 440 -7.57 2.68 27.36
CA GLU A 440 -8.65 2.29 28.28
C GLU A 440 -8.24 1.33 29.40
N GLU A 441 -7.05 0.73 29.33
CA GLU A 441 -6.49 -0.19 30.33
C GLU A 441 -5.25 0.37 31.06
N SER A 442 -4.85 1.60 30.74
CA SER A 442 -3.54 2.16 31.11
C SER A 442 -3.54 2.93 32.42
N THR A 443 -2.51 2.69 33.22
CA THR A 443 -2.17 3.49 34.42
C THR A 443 -1.40 4.76 34.05
N HIS A 444 -0.58 4.67 32.99
CA HIS A 444 0.28 5.74 32.50
C HIS A 444 0.01 5.91 30.99
N LEU A 445 -0.29 7.13 30.55
CA LEU A 445 -0.24 7.49 29.13
C LEU A 445 1.04 8.25 28.86
N VAL A 446 1.80 7.83 27.84
CA VAL A 446 2.96 8.60 27.35
C VAL A 446 2.58 9.28 26.03
N VAL A 447 2.75 10.60 25.98
CA VAL A 447 2.31 11.50 24.91
C VAL A 447 3.51 12.00 24.10
N GLY A 448 3.53 11.72 22.80
CA GLY A 448 4.65 12.09 21.91
C GLY A 448 4.52 13.45 21.21
N ALA A 449 3.29 13.97 21.07
CA ALA A 449 3.03 15.26 20.42
C ALA A 449 1.67 15.85 20.87
N PRO A 450 1.56 17.19 21.00
CA PRO A 450 0.36 17.88 21.44
C PRO A 450 -0.83 17.59 20.48
N SER A 451 -1.84 16.85 20.93
CA SER A 451 -3.02 16.50 20.11
C SER A 451 -4.16 15.79 20.88
N ARG A 452 -5.39 16.28 20.72
CA ARG A 452 -6.63 15.72 21.32
C ARG A 452 -7.08 14.42 20.62
N THR A 453 -6.29 13.37 20.79
CA THR A 453 -6.51 12.04 20.17
C THR A 453 -7.50 11.18 20.94
N ALA A 454 -8.11 10.20 20.28
CA ALA A 454 -9.01 9.23 20.94
C ALA A 454 -8.31 8.46 22.08
N ASN A 455 -7.03 8.09 21.93
CA ASN A 455 -6.26 7.46 23.01
C ASN A 455 -6.03 8.42 24.19
N PHE A 456 -5.81 9.71 23.94
CA PHE A 456 -5.70 10.71 25.01
C PHE A 456 -7.01 10.85 25.78
N LEU A 457 -8.15 10.96 25.08
CA LEU A 457 -9.47 11.06 25.70
C LEU A 457 -9.87 9.79 26.48
N LYS A 458 -9.56 8.58 25.96
CA LYS A 458 -9.78 7.31 26.69
C LYS A 458 -8.93 7.21 27.94
N ALA A 459 -7.64 7.58 27.84
CA ALA A 459 -6.72 7.59 28.97
C ALA A 459 -7.10 8.61 30.05
N LEU A 460 -7.62 9.79 29.69
CA LEU A 460 -8.05 10.79 30.68
C LEU A 460 -9.12 10.27 31.65
N CYS A 461 -9.91 9.29 31.23
CA CYS A 461 -10.94 8.63 32.05
C CYS A 461 -10.40 7.54 32.99
N VAL A 462 -9.17 7.03 32.78
CA VAL A 462 -8.68 5.81 33.44
C VAL A 462 -7.24 5.86 33.96
N SER A 463 -6.39 6.76 33.47
CA SER A 463 -4.96 6.82 33.81
C SER A 463 -4.72 7.63 35.08
N ASP A 464 -3.79 7.17 35.91
CA ASP A 464 -3.32 7.88 37.10
C ASP A 464 -2.38 9.05 36.71
N HIS A 465 -1.63 8.86 35.62
CA HIS A 465 -0.58 9.75 35.13
C HIS A 465 -0.66 9.92 33.60
N ILE A 466 -0.44 11.15 33.12
CA ILE A 466 -0.34 11.51 31.70
C ILE A 466 0.98 12.28 31.54
N LEU A 467 1.93 11.66 30.85
CA LEU A 467 3.35 11.99 30.91
C LEU A 467 3.96 12.24 29.53
N GLU A 468 5.02 13.04 29.51
CA GLU A 468 5.86 13.22 28.34
C GLU A 468 6.74 11.99 28.02
N VAL A 469 7.23 11.91 26.78
CA VAL A 469 8.20 10.90 26.34
C VAL A 469 9.50 10.91 27.17
N SER A 470 9.91 12.08 27.65
CA SER A 470 11.08 12.30 28.50
C SER A 470 11.13 11.35 29.71
N TRP A 471 9.97 11.05 30.32
CA TRP A 471 9.86 10.07 31.41
C TRP A 471 10.47 8.72 31.05
N LEU A 472 10.12 8.15 29.89
CA LEU A 472 10.64 6.84 29.48
C LEU A 472 12.12 6.88 29.07
N GLU A 473 12.61 8.01 28.55
CA GLU A 473 14.03 8.17 28.22
C GLU A 473 14.89 8.21 29.49
N ASP A 474 14.47 8.96 30.50
CA ASP A 474 15.15 9.03 31.80
C ASP A 474 14.98 7.75 32.62
N CYS A 475 13.82 7.09 32.56
CA CYS A 475 13.61 5.76 33.16
C CYS A 475 14.56 4.71 32.55
N ASN A 476 14.74 4.75 31.22
CA ASN A 476 15.68 3.89 30.52
C ASN A 476 17.14 4.19 30.91
N ALA A 477 17.52 5.47 30.99
CA ALA A 477 18.86 5.87 31.45
C ALA A 477 19.13 5.48 32.92
N SER A 478 18.07 5.44 33.74
CA SER A 478 18.12 5.08 35.17
C SER A 478 17.95 3.59 35.45
N TYR A 479 17.66 2.77 34.43
CA TYR A 479 17.31 1.34 34.54
C TYR A 479 16.16 1.02 35.52
N LYS A 480 15.25 1.97 35.76
CA LYS A 480 14.07 1.83 36.63
C LYS A 480 12.99 2.82 36.22
N PHE A 481 11.73 2.54 36.60
CA PHE A 481 10.70 3.58 36.56
C PHE A 481 11.01 4.69 37.58
N LEU A 482 10.79 5.94 37.17
CA LEU A 482 10.99 7.16 37.95
C LEU A 482 9.66 7.75 38.40
N GLU A 483 9.69 8.59 39.42
CA GLU A 483 8.52 9.33 39.88
C GLU A 483 7.90 10.15 38.74
N GLU A 484 6.57 10.09 38.65
CA GLU A 484 5.78 10.58 37.53
C GLU A 484 5.53 12.10 37.62
N SER A 485 5.65 12.70 38.80
CA SER A 485 5.27 14.08 39.10
C SER A 485 6.01 15.12 38.25
N SER A 486 7.31 14.95 38.06
CA SER A 486 8.19 15.84 37.29
C SER A 486 8.00 15.78 35.77
N TYR A 487 7.17 14.86 35.27
CA TYR A 487 7.01 14.58 33.83
C TYR A 487 5.57 14.72 33.32
N ALA A 488 4.69 15.33 34.12
CA ALA A 488 3.31 15.61 33.70
C ALA A 488 3.29 16.53 32.48
N VAL A 489 2.51 16.17 31.45
CA VAL A 489 2.38 16.96 30.22
C VAL A 489 1.82 18.35 30.54
N HIS A 490 2.47 19.40 30.02
CA HIS A 490 1.96 20.77 30.05
C HIS A 490 1.87 21.29 28.61
N ASP A 491 0.67 21.70 28.17
CA ASP A 491 0.39 22.06 26.78
C ASP A 491 -0.61 23.20 26.69
N ASP A 492 -0.12 24.42 26.96
CA ASP A 492 -0.89 25.67 26.93
C ASP A 492 -1.70 25.86 25.64
N ARG A 493 -1.27 25.26 24.52
CA ARG A 493 -1.92 25.41 23.21
C ARG A 493 -3.15 24.53 23.12
N LEU A 494 -3.04 23.25 23.48
CA LEU A 494 -4.14 22.30 23.48
C LEU A 494 -5.16 22.61 24.58
N GLU A 495 -4.69 23.10 25.74
CA GLU A 495 -5.55 23.59 26.82
C GLU A 495 -6.37 24.82 26.38
N ALA A 496 -5.75 25.76 25.65
CA ALA A 496 -6.44 26.91 25.07
C ALA A 496 -7.37 26.53 23.89
N GLU A 497 -6.97 25.62 23.00
CA GLU A 497 -7.73 25.22 21.81
C GLU A 497 -9.06 24.51 22.17
N PHE A 498 -9.07 23.72 23.24
CA PHE A 498 -10.24 22.94 23.66
C PHE A 498 -10.86 23.39 24.99
N GLU A 499 -10.52 24.60 25.46
CA GLU A 499 -11.09 25.25 26.65
C GLU A 499 -11.09 24.36 27.91
N PHE A 500 -9.96 23.73 28.24
CA PHE A 500 -9.81 22.90 29.44
C PHE A 500 -8.41 22.98 30.02
N SER A 501 -8.22 22.51 31.26
CA SER A 501 -6.88 22.25 31.79
C SER A 501 -6.73 20.80 32.22
N LEU A 502 -5.59 20.20 31.88
CA LEU A 502 -5.27 18.80 32.15
C LEU A 502 -5.16 18.54 33.65
N ALA A 503 -4.54 19.47 34.39
CA ALA A 503 -4.41 19.39 35.85
C ALA A 503 -5.79 19.33 36.54
N THR A 504 -6.68 20.28 36.23
CA THR A 504 -8.05 20.31 36.76
C THR A 504 -8.88 19.11 36.32
N SER A 505 -8.64 18.56 35.12
CA SER A 505 -9.38 17.41 34.61
C SER A 505 -8.93 16.11 35.29
N LEU A 506 -7.64 15.93 35.54
CA LEU A 506 -7.12 14.82 36.36
C LEU A 506 -7.54 14.93 37.84
N GLU A 507 -7.63 16.14 38.39
CA GLU A 507 -8.19 16.40 39.72
C GLU A 507 -9.67 15.98 39.79
N ARG A 508 -10.49 16.39 38.81
CA ARG A 508 -11.89 15.93 38.68
C ARG A 508 -11.99 14.41 38.54
N GLN A 509 -11.16 13.77 37.70
CA GLN A 509 -11.11 12.31 37.56
C GLN A 509 -10.85 11.63 38.92
N ARG A 510 -9.92 12.19 39.73
CA ARG A 510 -9.59 11.67 41.07
C ARG A 510 -10.72 11.87 42.08
N HIS A 511 -11.51 12.94 41.98
CA HIS A 511 -12.67 13.19 42.86
C HIS A 511 -13.91 12.36 42.51
N VAL A 512 -14.27 12.24 41.23
CA VAL A 512 -15.48 11.51 40.78
C VAL A 512 -15.20 10.00 40.61
N GLY A 513 -13.93 9.65 40.45
CA GLY A 513 -13.42 8.30 40.23
C GLY A 513 -13.12 8.01 38.75
N LYS A 514 -12.31 6.98 38.53
CA LYS A 514 -12.04 6.45 37.19
C LYS A 514 -13.32 5.93 36.52
N SER A 515 -13.40 6.04 35.19
CA SER A 515 -14.56 5.63 34.38
C SER A 515 -15.89 6.10 34.98
N ALA A 516 -15.96 7.40 35.30
CA ALA A 516 -17.11 7.99 35.98
C ALA A 516 -17.79 9.16 35.23
N VAL A 517 -17.09 9.83 34.31
CA VAL A 517 -17.59 11.03 33.61
C VAL A 517 -18.88 10.77 32.81
N PHE A 518 -19.10 9.54 32.35
CA PHE A 518 -20.30 9.11 31.63
C PHE A 518 -21.12 8.06 32.41
N ARG A 519 -20.89 7.90 33.72
CA ARG A 519 -21.61 6.93 34.55
C ARG A 519 -23.12 7.15 34.46
N ASP A 520 -23.86 6.05 34.36
CA ASP A 520 -25.32 6.01 34.24
C ASP A 520 -25.90 6.70 32.98
N MET A 521 -25.06 7.06 32.00
CA MET A 521 -25.48 7.66 30.72
C MET A 521 -25.57 6.63 29.59
N ILE A 522 -26.51 6.85 28.66
CA ILE A 522 -26.65 6.09 27.41
C ILE A 522 -26.60 7.06 26.22
N PHE A 523 -25.59 6.91 25.37
CA PHE A 523 -25.38 7.73 24.17
C PHE A 523 -25.91 7.02 22.93
N TYR A 524 -26.87 7.65 22.24
CA TYR A 524 -27.41 7.17 20.97
C TYR A 524 -26.67 7.84 19.81
N ILE A 525 -25.87 7.07 19.08
CA ILE A 525 -24.87 7.57 18.13
C ILE A 525 -25.32 7.28 16.69
N THR A 526 -25.38 8.32 15.85
CA THR A 526 -25.75 8.18 14.44
C THR A 526 -24.57 7.62 13.61
N PRO A 527 -24.79 6.85 12.53
CA PRO A 527 -23.71 6.10 11.88
C PRO A 527 -22.67 7.00 11.20
N SER A 528 -23.11 8.16 10.70
CA SER A 528 -22.34 9.12 9.89
C SER A 528 -21.64 10.21 10.70
N VAL A 529 -21.51 10.06 12.02
CA VAL A 529 -20.81 11.01 12.89
C VAL A 529 -19.29 10.96 12.68
N VAL A 530 -18.63 12.10 12.91
CA VAL A 530 -17.16 12.25 12.90
C VAL A 530 -16.75 12.87 14.25
N PRO A 531 -15.77 12.31 15.01
CA PRO A 531 -15.12 11.01 14.82
C PRO A 531 -16.10 9.84 14.75
N THR A 532 -15.66 8.69 14.24
CA THR A 532 -16.56 7.57 13.92
C THR A 532 -17.34 7.09 15.15
N HIS A 533 -18.53 6.52 14.92
CA HIS A 533 -19.37 5.99 16.00
C HIS A 533 -18.66 4.94 16.85
N THR A 534 -17.73 4.15 16.28
CA THR A 534 -16.88 3.21 17.01
C THR A 534 -15.93 3.93 17.97
N THR A 535 -15.22 4.95 17.49
CA THR A 535 -14.30 5.75 18.32
C THR A 535 -15.02 6.46 19.46
N LEU A 536 -16.23 7.00 19.20
CA LEU A 536 -17.06 7.61 20.24
C LEU A 536 -17.58 6.58 21.24
N GLN A 537 -17.96 5.38 20.78
CA GLN A 537 -18.35 4.27 21.66
C GLN A 537 -17.20 3.86 22.60
N GLU A 538 -15.97 3.75 22.11
CA GLU A 538 -14.81 3.43 22.96
C GLU A 538 -14.53 4.54 24.00
N ILE A 539 -14.68 5.83 23.64
CA ILE A 539 -14.51 6.96 24.57
C ILE A 539 -15.61 6.97 25.64
N VAL A 540 -16.86 6.74 25.25
CA VAL A 540 -18.00 6.63 26.17
C VAL A 540 -17.81 5.46 27.15
N GLN A 541 -17.37 4.30 26.65
CA GLN A 541 -17.09 3.12 27.48
C GLN A 541 -15.93 3.35 28.44
N ALA A 542 -14.82 3.97 28.00
CA ALA A 542 -13.70 4.33 28.88
C ALA A 542 -14.12 5.30 30.00
N GLY A 543 -15.06 6.22 29.72
CA GLY A 543 -15.67 7.11 30.71
C GLY A 543 -16.79 6.50 31.56
N GLY A 544 -17.10 5.21 31.41
CA GLY A 544 -18.08 4.48 32.22
C GLY A 544 -19.54 4.55 31.75
N GLY A 545 -19.80 5.05 30.54
CA GLY A 545 -21.12 5.12 29.94
C GLY A 545 -21.39 4.01 28.92
N ASN A 546 -22.65 3.91 28.50
CA ASN A 546 -23.07 3.01 27.42
C ASN A 546 -23.27 3.78 26.11
N ALA A 547 -22.99 3.14 24.97
CA ALA A 547 -23.24 3.71 23.65
C ALA A 547 -23.95 2.69 22.74
N VAL A 548 -24.91 3.19 21.97
CA VAL A 548 -25.76 2.41 21.04
C VAL A 548 -25.74 3.08 19.67
N VAL A 549 -25.39 2.32 18.63
CA VAL A 549 -25.37 2.84 17.25
C VAL A 549 -26.77 2.74 16.64
N CYS A 550 -27.36 3.87 16.25
CA CYS A 550 -28.69 3.93 15.66
C CYS A 550 -28.63 3.63 14.15
N THR A 551 -29.06 2.45 13.73
CA THR A 551 -29.14 2.06 12.30
C THR A 551 -30.31 2.69 11.56
N THR A 552 -31.32 3.18 12.28
CA THR A 552 -32.44 3.98 11.77
C THR A 552 -32.39 5.41 12.33
N PRO A 553 -33.01 6.40 11.66
CA PRO A 553 -33.32 7.68 12.29
C PRO A 553 -34.19 7.46 13.53
N VAL A 554 -33.85 8.09 14.65
CA VAL A 554 -34.71 8.07 15.85
C VAL A 554 -35.87 9.05 15.64
N GLU A 555 -36.89 8.59 14.92
CA GLU A 555 -38.20 9.22 14.84
C GLU A 555 -38.93 9.08 16.18
N THR A 556 -38.61 9.99 17.11
CA THR A 556 -39.48 10.46 18.22
C THR A 556 -40.49 9.44 18.76
N LYS A 557 -39.98 8.32 19.30
CA LYS A 557 -40.63 7.42 20.27
C LYS A 557 -39.64 6.35 20.78
N ALA A 558 -38.80 6.75 21.72
CA ALA A 558 -38.07 5.79 22.55
C ALA A 558 -39.00 5.33 23.68
N TRP A 559 -38.93 4.05 24.07
CA TRP A 559 -39.74 3.48 25.15
C TRP A 559 -38.83 2.79 26.16
N LEU A 560 -39.18 2.85 27.45
CA LEU A 560 -38.59 2.01 28.48
C LEU A 560 -39.60 0.95 28.92
N SER A 561 -39.27 -0.32 28.75
CA SER A 561 -40.03 -1.44 29.31
C SER A 561 -39.57 -1.69 30.76
N ASP A 562 -40.50 -1.76 31.71
CA ASP A 562 -40.16 -2.22 33.08
C ASP A 562 -39.96 -3.74 33.15
N ALA A 563 -39.52 -4.25 34.31
CA ALA A 563 -39.32 -5.69 34.54
C ALA A 563 -40.63 -6.51 34.59
N GLN A 564 -41.79 -5.88 34.37
CA GLN A 564 -43.12 -6.51 34.32
C GLN A 564 -43.76 -6.40 32.92
N GLY A 565 -43.12 -5.68 31.98
CA GLY A 565 -43.55 -5.54 30.58
C GLY A 565 -44.35 -4.28 30.25
N HIS A 566 -44.34 -3.25 31.10
CA HIS A 566 -44.99 -1.97 30.79
C HIS A 566 -44.05 -1.01 30.04
N ASP A 567 -44.41 -0.65 28.81
CA ASP A 567 -43.69 0.32 27.98
C ASP A 567 -44.08 1.77 28.33
N THR A 568 -43.09 2.61 28.67
CA THR A 568 -43.26 4.03 28.99
C THR A 568 -42.65 4.94 27.90
N ASP A 569 -43.42 5.89 27.36
CA ASP A 569 -43.00 6.77 26.25
C ASP A 569 -42.00 7.85 26.72
N LEU A 570 -40.76 7.79 26.21
CA LEU A 570 -39.66 8.71 26.50
C LEU A 570 -39.50 9.83 25.45
N SER A 571 -40.47 10.06 24.56
CA SER A 571 -40.41 11.09 23.51
C SER A 571 -39.89 12.47 23.95
N PRO A 572 -40.29 13.05 25.11
CA PRO A 572 -39.78 14.36 25.53
C PRO A 572 -38.37 14.33 26.15
N ILE A 573 -37.78 13.16 26.41
CA ILE A 573 -36.55 13.00 27.20
C ILE A 573 -35.29 12.93 26.32
N VAL A 574 -35.40 12.48 25.06
CA VAL A 574 -34.26 12.33 24.13
C VAL A 574 -33.78 13.69 23.61
N SER A 575 -32.87 14.32 24.36
CA SER A 575 -32.21 15.56 23.94
C SER A 575 -31.10 15.31 22.92
N ARG A 576 -31.03 16.16 21.88
CA ARG A 576 -30.02 16.08 20.80
C ARG A 576 -28.85 17.01 21.11
N HIS A 577 -27.63 16.54 20.89
CA HIS A 577 -26.40 17.26 21.22
C HIS A 577 -25.33 17.11 20.13
N HIS A 578 -24.37 18.03 20.12
CA HIS A 578 -23.18 17.98 19.27
C HIS A 578 -22.19 16.92 19.78
N VAL A 579 -21.34 16.40 18.89
CA VAL A 579 -20.34 15.36 19.22
C VAL A 579 -19.35 15.79 20.32
N GLU A 580 -19.10 17.10 20.43
CA GLU A 580 -18.28 17.70 21.49
C GLU A 580 -18.81 17.47 22.91
N LEU A 581 -20.09 17.10 23.10
CA LEU A 581 -20.58 16.64 24.41
C LEU A 581 -19.77 15.44 24.93
N ILE A 582 -19.35 14.54 24.04
CA ILE A 582 -18.49 13.39 24.37
C ILE A 582 -17.01 13.82 24.40
N LEU A 583 -16.55 14.57 23.40
CA LEU A 583 -15.12 14.89 23.25
C LEU A 583 -14.62 15.91 24.29
N SER A 584 -15.29 17.06 24.44
CA SER A 584 -15.05 17.97 25.57
C SER A 584 -15.44 17.36 26.90
N GLY A 585 -16.48 16.51 26.94
CA GLY A 585 -16.89 15.81 28.16
C GLY A 585 -15.75 14.97 28.76
N ALA A 586 -15.13 14.12 27.94
CA ALA A 586 -13.96 13.33 28.33
C ALA A 586 -12.71 14.20 28.58
N ALA A 587 -12.50 15.27 27.81
CA ALA A 587 -11.36 16.18 28.01
C ALA A 587 -11.44 16.94 29.35
N GLN A 588 -12.63 17.43 29.72
CA GLN A 588 -12.87 18.25 30.92
C GLN A 588 -13.23 17.43 32.17
N GLN A 589 -13.43 16.12 32.02
CA GLN A 589 -14.01 15.21 33.03
C GLN A 589 -15.32 15.77 33.64
N HIS A 590 -16.14 16.41 32.79
CA HIS A 590 -17.40 17.06 33.15
C HIS A 590 -18.29 17.24 31.91
N VAL A 591 -19.59 16.94 32.00
CA VAL A 591 -20.51 16.93 30.85
C VAL A 591 -21.48 18.12 30.90
N ASP A 592 -21.30 19.09 29.99
CA ASP A 592 -22.21 20.24 29.85
C ASP A 592 -23.29 19.98 28.77
N PHE A 593 -24.47 19.55 29.22
CA PHE A 593 -25.65 19.33 28.39
C PHE A 593 -26.36 20.61 27.91
N ALA A 594 -25.95 21.80 28.38
CA ALA A 594 -26.50 23.07 27.93
C ALA A 594 -25.68 23.61 26.75
N LYS A 595 -24.35 23.67 26.89
CA LYS A 595 -23.41 24.20 25.88
C LYS A 595 -23.51 23.49 24.53
N TRP A 596 -23.73 22.19 24.53
CA TRP A 596 -23.71 21.36 23.31
C TRP A 596 -25.09 20.98 22.75
N ARG A 597 -26.18 21.55 23.28
CA ARG A 597 -27.54 21.19 22.89
C ARG A 597 -27.89 21.69 21.48
N LEU A 598 -28.36 20.78 20.63
CA LEU A 598 -28.83 21.11 19.28
C LEU A 598 -30.32 21.48 19.32
N HIS A 599 -30.60 22.76 19.09
CA HIS A 599 -31.97 23.24 18.90
C HIS A 599 -32.50 22.82 17.52
N LEU A 600 -33.69 22.19 17.50
CA LEU A 600 -34.42 22.00 16.25
C LEU A 600 -34.92 23.35 15.73
N PRO A 601 -34.89 23.59 14.41
CA PRO A 601 -35.69 24.64 13.81
C PRO A 601 -37.16 24.44 14.19
N SER A 602 -37.82 25.48 14.68
CA SER A 602 -39.26 25.48 14.89
C SER A 602 -39.94 25.19 13.54
N GLN A 603 -40.71 24.10 13.46
CA GLN A 603 -41.48 23.79 12.26
C GLN A 603 -42.42 24.96 11.90
N LYS A 604 -42.45 25.29 10.61
CA LYS A 604 -43.43 26.18 9.96
C LYS A 604 -44.28 25.35 9.03
#